data_AF-A0A9D5VY24-F1
#
_entry.id   AF-A0A9D5VY24-F1
#
_cell.length_a   1.000
_cell.length_b   1.000
_cell.length_c   1.000
_cell.angle_alpha   90.00
_cell.angle_beta   90.00
_cell.angle_gamma   90.00
#
_symmetry.space_group_name_H-M   'P 1'
#
loop_
_entity.id
_entity.type
_entity.pdbx_description
1 polymer ?
#
loop_
_entity_poly.entity_id
_entity_poly.type
_entity_poly.pdbx_seq_one_letter_code
_entity_poly.pdbx_strand_id
1 'polypeptide(L)' 'MLKTFFEALSAKKRDERGFTLVELLVVVAIIGILAAIAIPQFSQYRVRAYDAASLSDLKNFKTAMESVFADKQYYPY' A
#
# COMPACT_ATOMS: atom_id res chain seq x y z
N MET A 1 -18.94 48.30 33.11
CA MET A 1 -17.53 48.37 33.58
C MET A 1 -17.07 47.09 34.26
N LEU A 2 -17.80 46.53 35.25
CA LEU A 2 -17.40 45.24 35.86
C LEU A 2 -17.46 44.05 34.87
N LYS A 3 -18.46 44.02 33.98
CA LYS A 3 -18.61 42.94 32.97
C LYS A 3 -17.47 42.93 31.94
N THR A 4 -17.04 44.09 31.45
CA THR A 4 -15.89 44.23 30.55
C THR A 4 -14.57 43.87 31.25
N PHE A 5 -14.45 44.11 32.56
CA PHE A 5 -13.27 43.72 33.33
C PHE A 5 -13.19 42.19 33.54
N PHE A 6 -14.34 41.53 33.70
CA PHE A 6 -14.41 40.07 33.83
C PHE A 6 -14.17 39.34 32.50
N GLU A 7 -14.60 39.92 31.37
CA GLU A 7 -14.26 39.43 30.03
C GLU A 7 -12.75 39.50 29.74
N ALA A 8 -12.05 40.53 30.22
CA ALA A 8 -10.59 40.64 30.08
C ALA A 8 -9.82 39.57 30.87
N LEU A 9 -10.36 39.07 31.98
CA LEU A 9 -9.80 37.96 32.75
C LEU A 9 -10.13 36.59 32.16
N SER A 10 -11.13 36.51 31.26
CA SER A 10 -11.56 35.28 30.60
C SER A 10 -10.93 35.08 29.22
N ALA A 11 -9.71 35.59 29.01
CA ALA A 11 -8.89 35.16 27.88
C ALA A 11 -8.32 33.77 28.20
N LYS A 12 -9.13 32.73 27.96
CA LYS A 12 -8.68 31.33 27.97
C LYS A 12 -7.53 31.23 26.96
N LYS A 13 -6.28 31.21 27.44
CA LYS A 13 -5.12 30.81 26.62
C LYS A 13 -5.52 29.50 25.94
N ARG A 14 -5.70 29.53 24.62
CA ARG A 14 -5.71 28.29 23.85
C ARG A 14 -4.37 27.64 24.16
N ASP A 15 -4.44 26.46 24.74
CA ASP A 15 -3.27 25.67 25.06
C ASP A 15 -2.76 25.15 23.71
N GLU A 16 -2.01 26.00 23.00
CA GLU A 16 -1.34 25.69 21.74
C GLU A 16 -0.16 24.77 22.06
N ARG A 17 -0.48 23.55 22.51
CA ARG A 17 0.51 22.50 22.70
C ARG A 17 0.96 22.05 21.33
N GLY A 18 2.15 22.51 20.92
CA GLY A 18 2.83 21.99 19.74
C GLY A 18 3.14 20.50 19.89
N PHE A 19 3.25 19.81 18.75
CA PHE A 19 3.64 18.41 18.70
C PHE A 19 5.04 18.21 19.28
N THR A 20 5.24 17.17 20.09
CA THR A 20 6.54 16.88 20.70
C THR A 20 7.43 16.09 19.74
N LEU A 21 8.76 16.28 19.87
CA LEU A 21 9.73 15.49 19.10
C LEU A 21 9.63 13.98 19.43
N VAL A 22 9.22 13.64 20.65
CA VAL A 22 9.05 12.25 21.09
C VAL A 22 7.88 11.60 20.36
N GLU A 23 6.76 12.30 20.19
CA GLU A 23 5.63 11.80 19.41
C GLU A 23 6.03 11.56 17.95
N LEU A 24 6.82 12.46 17.33
CA LEU A 24 7.31 12.25 15.96
C LEU A 24 8.20 11.01 15.85
N LEU A 25 9.10 10.84 16.81
CA LEU A 25 10.10 9.77 16.79
C LEU A 25 9.45 8.39 16.86
N VAL A 26 8.43 8.22 17.70
CA VAL A 26 7.67 6.97 17.78
C VAL A 26 6.92 6.69 16.48
N VAL A 27 6.33 7.71 15.85
CA VAL A 27 5.62 7.56 14.57
C VAL A 27 6.58 7.09 13.47
N VAL A 28 7.75 7.73 13.34
CA VAL A 28 8.74 7.34 12.33
C VAL A 28 9.30 5.94 12.60
N ALA A 29 9.48 5.56 13.88
CA ALA A 29 9.88 4.21 14.25
C ALA A 29 8.86 3.15 13.80
N ILE A 30 7.57 3.39 14.03
CA ILE A 30 6.50 2.47 13.59
C ILE A 30 6.46 2.38 12.06
N ILE A 31 6.51 3.52 11.35
CA ILE A 31 6.55 3.55 9.88
C ILE A 31 7.77 2.79 9.35
N GLY A 32 8.93 2.93 9.99
CA GLY A 32 10.14 2.20 9.62
C GLY A 32 10.00 0.69 9.74
N ILE A 33 9.41 0.20 10.84
CA ILE A 33 9.15 -1.24 11.05
C ILE A 33 8.19 -1.77 9.99
N LEU A 34 7.08 -1.04 9.74
CA LEU A 34 6.10 -1.43 8.73
C LEU A 34 6.71 -1.44 7.33
N ALA A 35 7.49 -0.42 6.96
CA ALA A 35 8.15 -0.33 5.66
C ALA A 35 9.17 -1.46 5.44
N ALA A 36 9.94 -1.81 6.48
CA ALA A 36 10.95 -2.87 6.42
C ALA A 36 10.32 -4.24 6.07
N ILE A 37 9.10 -4.52 6.53
CA ILE A 37 8.37 -5.75 6.22
C ILE A 37 7.62 -5.62 4.88
N ALA A 38 6.95 -4.48 4.65
CA ALA A 38 6.09 -4.28 3.50
C ALA A 38 6.85 -4.24 2.17
N ILE A 39 8.03 -3.61 2.11
CA ILE A 39 8.82 -3.47 0.87
C ILE A 39 9.22 -4.84 0.28
N PRO A 40 9.90 -5.75 1.01
CA PRO A 40 10.27 -7.06 0.47
C PRO A 40 9.04 -7.92 0.16
N GLN A 41 8.01 -7.88 1.01
CA GLN A 41 6.77 -8.62 0.78
C GLN A 41 6.07 -8.18 -0.51
N PHE A 42 5.92 -6.88 -0.73
CA PHE A 42 5.31 -6.33 -1.93
C PHE A 42 6.11 -6.67 -3.19
N SER A 43 7.45 -6.63 -3.10
CA SER A 43 8.32 -7.04 -4.20
C SER A 43 8.08 -8.51 -4.59
N GLN A 44 8.04 -9.43 -3.62
CA GLN A 44 7.76 -10.84 -3.88
C GLN A 44 6.34 -11.06 -4.41
N TYR A 45 5.35 -10.35 -3.89
CA TYR A 45 3.97 -10.42 -4.37
C TYR A 45 3.89 -10.06 -5.85
N ARG A 46 4.58 -9.00 -6.27
CA ARG A 46 4.63 -8.57 -7.67
C ARG A 46 5.30 -9.62 -8.57
N VAL A 47 6.38 -10.24 -8.13
CA VAL A 47 7.02 -11.34 -8.89
C VAL A 47 6.04 -12.50 -9.09
N ARG A 48 5.38 -12.95 -8.00
CA ARG A 48 4.37 -14.02 -8.09
C ARG A 48 3.20 -13.66 -9.00
N ALA A 49 2.79 -12.39 -9.03
CA ALA A 49 1.75 -11.91 -9.93
C ALA A 49 2.19 -12.01 -11.40
N TYR A 50 3.43 -11.63 -11.72
CA TYR A 50 3.99 -11.80 -13.06
C TYR A 50 4.13 -13.27 -13.47
N ASP A 51 4.58 -14.13 -12.56
CA ASP A 51 4.68 -15.57 -12.81
C ASP A 51 3.30 -16.19 -13.07
N ALA A 52 2.30 -15.80 -12.27
CA ALA A 52 0.93 -16.27 -12.43
C ALA A 52 0.32 -15.82 -13.77
N ALA A 53 0.55 -14.57 -14.17
CA ALA A 53 0.12 -14.05 -15.47
C ALA A 53 0.79 -14.83 -16.61
N SER A 54 2.11 -15.01 -16.56
CA SER A 54 2.87 -15.75 -17.56
C SER A 54 2.41 -17.20 -17.67
N LEU A 55 2.16 -17.86 -16.54
CA LEU A 55 1.60 -19.21 -16.52
C LEU A 55 0.19 -19.27 -17.13
N SER A 56 -0.64 -18.27 -16.89
CA SER A 56 -1.96 -18.16 -17.51
C SER A 56 -1.84 -18.04 -19.02
N ASP A 57 -0.95 -17.21 -19.52
CA ASP A 57 -0.71 -17.02 -20.95
C ASP A 57 -0.21 -18.31 -21.61
N LEU A 58 0.72 -19.03 -20.97
CA LEU A 58 1.18 -20.33 -21.45
C LEU A 58 0.07 -21.37 -21.50
N LYS A 59 -0.82 -21.39 -20.50
CA LYS A 59 -1.99 -22.29 -20.51
C LYS A 59 -2.93 -21.94 -21.66
N ASN A 60 -3.21 -20.66 -21.87
CA ASN A 60 -4.05 -20.20 -22.97
C ASN A 60 -3.45 -20.59 -24.33
N PHE A 61 -2.13 -20.40 -24.50
CA PHE A 61 -1.42 -20.79 -25.71
C PHE A 61 -1.47 -22.31 -25.93
N LYS A 62 -1.23 -23.10 -24.88
CA LYS A 62 -1.36 -24.56 -24.92
C LYS A 62 -2.76 -24.98 -25.36
N THR A 63 -3.81 -24.42 -24.76
CA THR A 63 -5.19 -24.72 -25.14
C THR A 63 -5.48 -24.34 -26.59
N ALA A 64 -4.96 -23.21 -27.07
CA ALA A 64 -5.09 -22.83 -28.47
C ALA A 64 -4.41 -23.83 -29.41
N MET A 65 -3.19 -24.28 -29.09
CA MET A 65 -2.49 -25.30 -29.85
C MET A 65 -3.23 -26.64 -29.85
N GLU A 66 -3.72 -27.09 -28.70
CA GLU A 66 -4.51 -28.31 -28.56
C GLU A 66 -5.80 -28.24 -29.40
N SER A 67 -6.45 -27.08 -29.46
CA SER A 67 -7.61 -26.85 -30.32
C SER A 67 -7.25 -27.00 -31.80
N VAL A 68 -6.15 -26.41 -32.26
CA VAL A 68 -5.72 -26.54 -33.66
C VAL A 68 -5.34 -27.97 -34.00
N PHE A 69 -4.66 -28.67 -33.08
CA PHE A 69 -4.31 -30.07 -33.26
C PHE A 69 -5.55 -30.96 -33.35
N ALA A 70 -6.57 -30.72 -32.53
CA ALA A 70 -7.84 -31.46 -32.58
C ALA A 70 -8.52 -31.34 -33.95
N ASP A 71 -8.45 -30.16 -34.58
CA ASP A 71 -9.06 -29.91 -35.89
C ASP A 71 -8.22 -30.41 -37.07
N LYS A 72 -6.90 -30.18 -37.04
CA LYS A 72 -6.01 -30.37 -38.19
C LYS A 72 -5.05 -31.56 -38.08
N GLN A 73 -4.99 -32.22 -36.93
CA GLN A 73 -4.06 -33.30 -36.59
C GLN A 73 -2.57 -32.95 -36.73
N TYR A 74 -2.22 -31.66 -36.71
CA TYR A 74 -0.84 -31.19 -36.66
C TYR A 74 -0.72 -29.94 -35.78
N TYR A 75 0.46 -29.74 -35.17
CA TYR A 75 0.74 -28.52 -34.41
C TYR A 75 1.22 -27.41 -35.35
N PRO A 76 0.67 -26.18 -35.24
CA PRO A 76 1.19 -25.04 -35.98
C PRO A 76 2.62 -24.74 -35.49
N TYR A 77 3.57 -24.81 -36.40
CA TYR A 77 5.01 -24.56 -36.19
C TYR A 77 5.36 -23.09 -36.47
#